data_AF-Q3JIV9-F1
#
_entry.id   AF-Q3JIV9-F1
#
_cell.length_a   1.000
_cell.length_b   1.000
_cell.length_c   1.000
_cell.angle_alpha   90.00
_cell.angle_beta   90.00
_cell.angle_gamma   90.00
#
_symmetry.space_group_name_H-M   'P 1'
#
loop_
_entity.id
_entity.type
_entity.pdbx_description
1 polymer ?
#
loop_
_entity_poly.entity_id
_entity_poly.type
_entity_poly.pdbx_seq_one_letter_code
_entity_poly.pdbx_strand_id
1 'polypeptide(L)'
;MAGKLSVYRSRRRFGETPEPEGARRSPRRTKGTGRAGDESKRRARGDAAASSRGERAARRGRAQQPAPARGRSALHYVIQEHHARRLHYDFRLELDGTLKSWAIPKGPSLDPSVKRLAVHVEDHPLEYAAFEGEIPEGHYGAGSVIVWDRGA
;
A
#
# COMPACT_ATOMS: atom_id res chain seq x y z
N MET A 1 -11.28 -14.70 -6.13
CA MET A 1 -10.21 -13.76 -6.56
C MET A 1 -10.04 -13.66 -8.09
N ALA A 2 -10.50 -14.63 -8.89
CA ALA A 2 -10.21 -14.71 -10.33
C ALA A 2 -10.93 -13.69 -11.26
N GLY A 3 -11.85 -12.86 -10.75
CA GLY A 3 -12.67 -11.97 -11.59
C GLY A 3 -12.21 -10.51 -11.71
N LYS A 4 -11.32 -10.03 -10.82
CA LYS A 4 -11.05 -8.57 -10.69
C LYS A 4 -10.20 -7.99 -11.83
N LEU A 5 -9.34 -8.82 -12.42
CA LEU A 5 -8.43 -8.42 -13.51
C LEU A 5 -8.95 -8.82 -14.90
N SER A 6 -10.20 -9.28 -15.03
CA SER A 6 -10.73 -9.76 -16.31
C SER A 6 -10.73 -8.67 -17.39
N VAL A 7 -11.11 -7.44 -17.02
CA VAL A 7 -11.15 -6.29 -17.95
C VAL A 7 -9.74 -5.82 -18.31
N TYR A 8 -8.81 -5.79 -17.35
CA TYR A 8 -7.40 -5.49 -17.62
C TYR A 8 -6.83 -6.49 -18.63
N ARG A 9 -7.01 -7.79 -18.36
CA ARG A 9 -6.48 -8.87 -19.20
C ARG A 9 -7.12 -8.92 -20.58
N SER A 10 -8.38 -8.54 -20.73
CA SER A 10 -9.05 -8.56 -22.05
C SER A 10 -8.62 -7.40 -22.96
N ARG A 11 -8.19 -6.27 -22.38
CA ARG A 11 -7.74 -5.09 -23.15
C ARG A 11 -6.25 -5.12 -23.47
N ARG A 12 -5.45 -5.90 -22.73
CA ARG A 12 -4.00 -5.98 -22.90
C ARG A 12 -3.61 -7.09 -23.88
N ARG A 13 -2.63 -6.81 -24.75
CA ARG A 13 -2.01 -7.80 -25.64
C ARG A 13 -0.64 -8.19 -25.09
N PHE A 14 -0.62 -9.18 -24.20
CA PHE A 14 0.56 -9.56 -23.41
C PHE A 14 1.77 -10.05 -24.23
N GLY A 15 1.58 -10.48 -25.48
CA GLY A 15 2.71 -10.85 -26.37
C GLY A 15 3.38 -9.65 -27.04
N GLU A 16 2.77 -8.47 -26.97
CA GLU A 16 3.16 -7.28 -27.74
C GLU A 16 3.46 -6.07 -26.84
N THR A 17 2.95 -6.04 -25.60
CA THR A 17 3.27 -5.00 -24.61
C THR A 17 4.26 -5.52 -23.57
N PRO A 18 5.32 -4.76 -23.22
CA PRO A 18 6.14 -5.08 -22.06
C PRO A 18 5.26 -5.19 -20.81
N GLU A 19 5.46 -6.25 -20.05
CA GLU A 19 4.90 -6.38 -18.70
C GLU A 19 5.99 -6.03 -17.69
N PRO A 20 5.63 -5.63 -16.45
CA PRO A 20 6.55 -5.72 -15.34
C PRO A 20 7.02 -7.17 -15.23
N GLU A 21 8.22 -7.48 -15.72
CA GLU A 21 8.81 -8.78 -15.46
C GLU A 21 8.97 -8.90 -13.95
N GLY A 22 8.23 -9.85 -13.37
CA GLY A 22 7.88 -9.83 -11.96
C GLY A 22 9.08 -9.56 -11.05
N ALA A 23 8.97 -8.51 -10.24
CA ALA A 23 9.75 -8.38 -9.03
C ALA A 23 9.39 -9.59 -8.15
N ARG A 24 10.14 -10.68 -8.32
CA ARG A 24 10.10 -11.84 -7.43
C ARG A 24 10.20 -11.26 -6.02
N ARG A 25 9.15 -11.43 -5.21
CA ARG A 25 9.17 -11.05 -3.80
C ARG A 25 10.48 -11.54 -3.21
N SER A 26 11.38 -10.63 -2.85
CA SER A 26 12.60 -10.99 -2.14
C SER A 26 12.19 -11.75 -0.88
N PRO A 27 12.71 -12.96 -0.62
CA PRO A 27 12.36 -13.67 0.59
C PRO A 27 12.79 -12.83 1.79
N ARG A 28 11.85 -12.64 2.71
CA ARG A 28 12.04 -12.00 4.02
C ARG A 28 13.32 -12.55 4.67
N ARG A 29 14.29 -11.67 4.94
CA ARG A 29 15.44 -11.98 5.80
C ARG A 29 14.90 -12.31 7.20
N THR A 30 14.88 -13.59 7.56
CA THR A 30 14.60 -14.02 8.92
C THR A 30 15.80 -13.63 9.79
N LYS A 31 15.56 -12.84 10.85
CA LYS A 31 16.58 -12.55 11.86
C LYS A 31 16.92 -13.86 12.59
N GLY A 32 18.19 -14.24 12.54
CA GLY A 32 18.74 -15.34 13.31
C GLY A 32 18.57 -15.11 14.81
N THR A 33 18.19 -16.19 15.49
CA THR A 33 18.15 -16.32 16.94
C THR A 33 19.58 -16.40 17.49
N GLY A 34 19.97 -15.45 18.34
CA GLY A 34 21.19 -15.49 19.12
C GLY A 34 20.87 -15.14 20.57
N ARG A 35 21.19 -16.07 21.48
CA ARG A 35 20.98 -16.04 22.93
C ARG A 35 22.35 -16.00 23.60
N ALA A 36 22.55 -15.19 24.65
CA ALA A 36 23.32 -15.47 25.89
C ALA A 36 23.95 -14.21 26.55
N GLY A 37 24.00 -14.24 27.89
CA GLY A 37 24.67 -13.31 28.83
C GLY A 37 23.66 -12.43 29.60
N ASP A 38 23.20 -12.71 30.83
CA ASP A 38 23.89 -12.93 32.12
C ASP A 38 24.75 -11.70 32.52
N GLU A 39 24.71 -11.07 33.70
CA GLU A 39 24.25 -11.38 35.05
C GLU A 39 24.19 -10.05 35.86
N SER A 40 23.65 -10.09 37.09
CA SER A 40 24.08 -9.30 38.27
C SER A 40 23.42 -7.94 38.67
N LYS A 41 22.61 -8.07 39.75
CA LYS A 41 22.66 -7.34 41.04
C LYS A 41 22.33 -5.83 41.11
N ARG A 42 21.28 -5.48 41.88
CA ARG A 42 21.36 -4.96 43.27
C ARG A 42 19.97 -4.69 43.89
N ARG A 43 19.97 -4.73 45.22
CA ARG A 43 18.85 -4.72 46.18
C ARG A 43 18.31 -3.30 46.43
N ALA A 44 17.03 -3.17 46.78
CA ALA A 44 16.58 -2.39 47.95
C ALA A 44 15.12 -2.74 48.29
N ARG A 45 14.88 -2.90 49.59
CA ARG A 45 13.59 -3.16 50.24
C ARG A 45 12.89 -1.82 50.56
N GLY A 46 11.57 -1.85 50.72
CA GLY A 46 10.80 -0.78 51.34
C GLY A 46 9.31 -1.10 51.35
N ASP A 47 8.81 -1.55 52.51
CA ASP A 47 7.41 -1.85 52.82
C ASP A 47 6.55 -0.57 52.95
N ALA A 48 5.26 -0.64 52.60
CA ALA A 48 4.14 -0.08 53.38
C ALA A 48 2.78 -0.28 52.68
N ALA A 49 1.74 -0.44 53.49
CA ALA A 49 0.43 -1.01 53.19
C ALA A 49 -0.73 0.02 53.18
N ALA A 50 -1.95 -0.52 52.96
CA ALA A 50 -3.33 0.02 53.11
C ALA A 50 -3.93 0.75 51.87
N SER A 51 -4.97 0.21 51.20
CA SER A 51 -6.43 0.18 51.54
C SER A 51 -7.04 1.60 51.52
N SER A 52 -8.12 1.99 50.82
CA SER A 52 -9.42 1.35 50.57
C SER A 52 -10.29 2.12 49.53
N ARG A 53 -11.13 1.37 48.80
CA ARG A 53 -12.54 1.58 48.37
C ARG A 53 -13.13 2.98 48.04
N GLY A 54 -13.88 3.00 46.92
CA GLY A 54 -14.94 3.96 46.54
C GLY A 54 -14.65 4.54 45.14
N GLU A 55 -15.52 4.60 44.13
CA GLU A 55 -16.95 4.34 44.01
C GLU A 55 -17.30 4.27 42.50
N ARG A 56 -18.46 3.70 42.19
CA ARG A 56 -18.99 3.48 40.84
C ARG A 56 -19.34 4.78 40.12
N ALA A 57 -19.19 4.76 38.78
CA ALA A 57 -20.20 5.15 37.77
C ALA A 57 -19.69 6.14 36.71
N ALA A 58 -19.40 5.61 35.52
CA ALA A 58 -19.77 6.21 34.23
C ALA A 58 -19.34 5.26 33.09
N ARG A 59 -20.12 4.19 32.88
CA ARG A 59 -20.04 3.42 31.63
C ARG A 59 -20.65 4.28 30.51
N ARG A 60 -19.84 5.09 29.85
CA ARG A 60 -20.11 5.57 28.49
C ARG A 60 -19.34 4.67 27.55
N GLY A 61 -20.07 3.97 26.67
CA GLY A 61 -19.52 3.02 25.71
C GLY A 61 -18.44 3.68 24.86
N ARG A 62 -17.18 3.43 25.21
CA ARG A 62 -16.05 3.66 24.32
C ARG A 62 -16.22 2.64 23.22
N ALA A 63 -16.71 3.08 22.05
CA ALA A 63 -16.70 2.28 20.84
C ALA A 63 -15.31 1.64 20.74
N GLN A 64 -15.28 0.32 20.76
CA GLN A 64 -14.05 -0.44 20.68
C GLN A 64 -13.46 -0.12 19.31
N GLN A 65 -12.48 0.78 19.28
CA GLN A 65 -11.65 0.96 18.11
C GLN A 65 -11.11 -0.44 17.77
N PRO A 66 -11.35 -0.96 16.56
CA PRO A 66 -10.85 -2.27 16.20
C PRO A 66 -9.34 -2.25 16.42
N ALA A 67 -8.85 -3.22 17.21
CA ALA A 67 -7.44 -3.35 17.47
C ALA A 67 -6.70 -3.41 16.11
N PRO A 68 -5.54 -2.74 15.96
CA PRO A 68 -4.78 -2.80 14.73
C PRO A 68 -4.52 -4.28 14.42
N ALA A 69 -4.94 -4.73 13.24
CA ALA A 69 -4.79 -6.11 12.80
C ALA A 69 -3.29 -6.46 12.80
N ARG A 70 -2.81 -7.05 13.89
CA ARG A 70 -1.43 -7.54 14.01
C ARG A 70 -1.25 -8.63 12.96
N GLY A 71 -0.56 -8.31 11.88
CA GLY A 71 -0.20 -9.28 10.84
C GLY A 71 -0.51 -8.87 9.39
N ARG A 72 -1.22 -7.77 9.13
CA ARG A 72 -1.36 -7.27 7.75
C ARG A 72 -0.11 -6.46 7.40
N SER A 73 0.57 -6.84 6.31
CA SER A 73 1.60 -5.97 5.71
C SER A 73 0.99 -4.61 5.41
N ALA A 74 1.79 -3.54 5.54
CA ALA A 74 1.40 -2.22 5.06
C ALA A 74 0.99 -2.33 3.59
N LEU A 75 -0.11 -1.67 3.23
CA LEU A 75 -0.62 -1.64 1.85
C LEU A 75 0.16 -0.59 1.07
N HIS A 76 0.48 -0.88 -0.18
CA HIS A 76 1.29 0.03 -0.99
C HIS A 76 0.46 0.98 -1.84
N TYR A 77 1.03 2.13 -2.18
CA TYR A 77 0.54 3.01 -3.24
C TYR A 77 1.63 3.26 -4.28
N VAL A 78 1.21 3.59 -5.48
CA VAL A 78 2.08 4.04 -6.58
C VAL A 78 1.42 5.17 -7.35
N ILE A 79 2.22 6.13 -7.79
CA ILE A 79 1.85 7.15 -8.75
C ILE A 79 2.76 6.97 -9.96
N GLN A 80 2.18 6.71 -11.12
CA GLN A 80 2.91 6.61 -12.38
C GLN A 80 2.65 7.86 -13.21
N GLU A 81 3.70 8.47 -13.75
CA GLU A 81 3.56 9.49 -14.78
C GLU A 81 3.48 8.79 -16.15
N HIS A 82 2.44 9.10 -16.91
CA HIS A 82 2.10 8.39 -18.13
C HIS A 82 1.97 9.35 -19.32
N HIS A 83 2.96 9.30 -20.19
CA HIS A 83 3.05 10.06 -21.45
C HIS A 83 2.34 9.31 -22.57
N ALA A 84 1.02 9.16 -22.41
CA ALA A 84 0.14 8.64 -23.47
C ALA A 84 -0.17 9.74 -24.49
N ARG A 85 -1.33 9.65 -25.18
CA ARG A 85 -1.85 10.74 -26.02
C ARG A 85 -1.90 12.10 -25.31
N ARG A 86 -2.07 12.08 -23.99
CA ARG A 86 -2.00 13.23 -23.10
C ARG A 86 -1.23 12.81 -21.87
N LEU A 87 -0.34 13.68 -21.40
CA LEU A 87 0.29 13.53 -20.10
C LEU A 87 -0.78 13.46 -19.01
N HIS A 88 -0.72 12.43 -18.19
CA HIS A 88 -1.54 12.25 -17.00
C HIS A 88 -0.78 11.41 -15.97
N TYR A 89 -1.34 11.30 -14.77
CA TYR A 89 -0.79 10.48 -13.71
C TYR A 89 -1.75 9.37 -13.33
N ASP A 90 -1.29 8.14 -13.28
CA ASP A 90 -2.05 7.01 -12.78
C ASP A 90 -1.78 6.81 -11.30
N PHE A 91 -2.78 7.10 -10.47
CA PHE A 91 -2.73 6.85 -9.04
C PHE A 91 -3.33 5.48 -8.73
N ARG A 92 -2.58 4.65 -7.99
CA ARG A 92 -3.02 3.29 -7.67
C ARG A 92 -2.80 2.93 -6.20
N LEU A 93 -3.76 2.21 -5.65
CA LEU A 93 -3.77 1.73 -4.27
C LEU A 93 -3.89 0.21 -4.22
N GLU A 94 -2.98 -0.45 -3.50
CA GLU A 94 -3.11 -1.87 -3.18
C GLU A 94 -4.31 -2.08 -2.26
N LEU A 95 -5.34 -2.75 -2.76
CA LEU A 95 -6.50 -3.11 -1.98
C LEU A 95 -7.13 -4.40 -2.52
N ASP A 96 -7.44 -5.31 -1.60
CA ASP A 96 -8.05 -6.61 -1.89
C ASP A 96 -7.36 -7.44 -3.00
N GLY A 97 -6.03 -7.36 -3.06
CA GLY A 97 -5.18 -8.13 -3.97
C GLY A 97 -5.04 -7.57 -5.39
N THR A 98 -5.49 -6.34 -5.64
CA THR A 98 -5.30 -5.63 -6.91
C THR A 98 -4.90 -4.18 -6.65
N LEU A 99 -4.47 -3.48 -7.71
CA LEU A 99 -4.24 -2.04 -7.70
C LEU A 99 -5.51 -1.32 -8.17
N LYS A 100 -6.26 -0.75 -7.22
CA LYS A 100 -7.37 0.15 -7.52
C LYS A 100 -6.81 1.41 -8.14
N SER A 101 -7.27 1.77 -9.33
CA SER A 101 -6.55 2.72 -10.19
C SER A 101 -7.43 3.87 -10.65
N TRP A 102 -6.84 5.06 -10.72
CA TRP A 102 -7.45 6.27 -11.26
C TRP A 102 -6.45 7.05 -12.11
N ALA A 103 -6.90 7.53 -13.27
CA ALA A 103 -6.17 8.51 -14.07
C ALA A 103 -6.46 9.92 -13.54
N ILE A 104 -5.42 10.71 -13.31
CA ILE A 104 -5.43 12.09 -12.80
C ILE A 104 -4.83 13.00 -13.87
N PRO A 105 -5.67 13.64 -14.73
CA PRO A 105 -5.18 14.40 -15.89
C PRO A 105 -4.29 15.59 -15.56
N LYS A 106 -4.38 16.14 -14.34
CA LYS A 106 -3.58 17.29 -13.90
C LYS A 106 -2.59 16.95 -12.78
N GLY A 107 -2.35 15.67 -12.54
CA GLY A 107 -1.45 15.19 -11.49
C GLY A 107 -1.91 15.46 -10.05
N PRO A 108 -1.15 14.95 -9.06
CA PRO A 108 -1.41 15.20 -7.65
C PRO A 108 -1.23 16.68 -7.28
N SER A 109 -1.72 17.07 -6.11
CA SER A 109 -1.52 18.41 -5.54
C SER A 109 -0.96 18.29 -4.14
N LEU A 110 0.05 19.10 -3.81
CA LEU A 110 0.53 19.29 -2.44
C LEU A 110 -0.33 20.32 -1.67
N ASP A 111 -1.08 21.16 -2.39
CA ASP A 111 -2.03 22.09 -1.80
C ASP A 111 -3.36 21.36 -1.55
N PRO A 112 -3.82 21.25 -0.28
CA PRO A 112 -5.06 20.56 0.08
C PRO A 112 -6.34 21.29 -0.35
N SER A 113 -6.26 22.58 -0.69
CA SER A 113 -7.40 23.36 -1.19
C SER A 113 -7.72 23.06 -2.66
N VAL A 114 -6.72 22.58 -3.41
CA VAL A 114 -6.83 22.29 -4.85
C VAL A 114 -7.44 20.90 -5.05
N LYS A 115 -8.65 20.87 -5.61
CA LYS A 115 -9.33 19.62 -5.97
C LYS A 115 -8.86 19.11 -7.34
N ARG A 116 -8.54 17.81 -7.42
CA ARG A 116 -8.16 17.14 -8.67
C ARG A 116 -9.24 16.15 -9.10
N LEU A 117 -9.48 16.09 -10.41
CA LEU A 117 -10.33 15.04 -11.01
C LEU A 117 -9.53 13.73 -11.02
N ALA A 118 -10.12 12.67 -10.48
CA ALA A 118 -9.62 11.31 -10.54
C ALA A 118 -10.64 10.43 -11.26
N VAL A 119 -10.29 9.99 -12.48
CA VAL A 119 -11.15 9.16 -13.33
C VAL A 119 -10.84 7.70 -13.02
N HIS A 120 -11.81 6.95 -12.50
CA HIS A 120 -11.62 5.53 -12.18
C HIS A 120 -11.34 4.73 -13.45
N VAL A 121 -10.31 3.88 -13.40
CA VAL A 121 -9.93 2.96 -14.47
C VAL A 121 -9.86 1.54 -13.92
N GLU A 122 -9.57 0.57 -14.77
CA GLU A 122 -9.56 -0.84 -14.39
C GLU A 122 -8.50 -1.15 -13.33
N ASP A 123 -8.80 -2.15 -12.52
CA ASP A 123 -7.83 -2.73 -11.58
C ASP A 123 -6.60 -3.26 -12.33
N HIS A 124 -5.41 -3.00 -11.77
CA HIS A 124 -4.15 -3.52 -12.30
C HIS A 124 -3.57 -4.63 -11.40
N PRO A 125 -2.75 -5.55 -11.92
CA PRO A 125 -2.03 -6.52 -11.12
C PRO A 125 -1.03 -5.82 -10.19
N LEU A 126 -0.70 -6.42 -9.04
CA LEU A 126 0.19 -5.81 -8.03
C LEU A 126 1.59 -5.59 -8.60
N GLU A 127 2.04 -6.49 -9.48
CA GLU A 127 3.32 -6.42 -10.17
C GLU A 127 3.46 -5.16 -11.03
N TYR A 128 2.34 -4.58 -11.49
CA TYR A 128 2.30 -3.34 -12.28
C TYR A 128 2.79 -2.12 -11.50
N ALA A 129 2.80 -2.18 -10.17
CA ALA A 129 3.33 -1.08 -9.35
C ALA A 129 4.83 -0.82 -9.56
N ALA A 130 5.57 -1.79 -10.10
CA ALA A 130 6.99 -1.65 -10.40
C ALA A 130 7.27 -1.41 -11.90
N PHE A 131 6.23 -1.30 -12.73
CA PHE A 131 6.40 -1.13 -14.17
C PHE A 131 6.89 0.28 -14.52
N GLU A 132 7.99 0.33 -15.26
CA GLU A 132 8.50 1.48 -15.99
C GLU A 132 8.88 1.02 -17.40
N GLY A 133 8.57 1.80 -18.43
CA GLY A 133 8.89 1.47 -19.81
C GLY A 133 7.95 2.09 -20.83
N GLU A 134 8.11 1.68 -22.09
CA GLU A 134 7.29 2.14 -23.20
C GLU A 134 6.20 1.11 -23.52
N ILE A 135 4.95 1.56 -23.60
CA ILE A 135 3.84 0.73 -24.09
C ILE A 135 3.63 1.10 -25.56
N PRO A 136 3.84 0.16 -26.51
CA PRO A 136 3.81 0.49 -27.93
C PRO A 136 2.49 1.11 -28.38
N GLU A 137 2.56 1.94 -29.43
CA GLU A 137 1.37 2.55 -30.03
C GLU A 137 0.34 1.52 -30.50
N GLY A 138 -0.93 1.89 -30.46
CA GLY A 138 -2.04 0.98 -30.81
C GLY A 138 -2.46 0.03 -29.69
N HIS A 139 -1.72 -0.03 -28.59
CA HIS A 139 -2.08 -0.82 -27.42
C HIS A 139 -2.88 -0.03 -26.39
N TYR A 140 -3.62 -0.77 -25.56
CA TYR A 140 -4.30 -0.19 -24.41
C TYR A 140 -3.28 0.41 -23.44
N GLY A 141 -3.37 1.72 -23.20
CA GLY A 141 -2.41 2.46 -22.38
C GLY A 141 -1.08 2.73 -23.07
N ALA A 142 -1.06 2.87 -24.40
CA ALA A 142 0.15 3.26 -25.14
C ALA A 142 0.77 4.57 -24.63
N GLY A 143 2.10 4.60 -24.59
CA GLY A 143 2.92 5.71 -24.11
C GLY A 143 4.00 5.29 -23.12
N SER A 144 4.87 6.24 -22.77
CA SER A 144 5.92 6.05 -21.77
C SER A 144 5.34 6.10 -20.36
N VAL A 145 5.75 5.18 -19.50
CA VAL A 145 5.35 5.10 -18.10
C VAL A 145 6.59 5.11 -17.22
N ILE A 146 6.60 5.99 -16.21
CA ILE A 146 7.61 6.01 -15.15
C ILE A 146 6.93 5.96 -13.78
N VAL A 147 7.58 5.37 -12.78
CA VAL A 147 7.11 5.44 -11.39
C VAL A 147 7.54 6.78 -10.82
N TRP A 148 6.59 7.70 -10.70
CA TRP A 148 6.82 9.05 -10.20
C TRP A 148 6.94 9.07 -8.66
N ASP A 149 6.13 8.27 -7.96
CA ASP A 149 6.19 8.11 -6.50
C ASP A 149 5.64 6.73 -6.06
N ARG A 150 6.08 6.24 -4.90
CA ARG A 150 5.62 4.97 -4.31
C ARG A 150 5.83 4.92 -2.79
N GLY A 151 4.94 4.26 -2.06
CA GLY A 151 5.05 4.13 -0.60
C GLY A 151 4.19 3.03 0.02
N ALA A 152 4.08 3.03 1.35
CA ALA A 152 3.37 2.05 2.18
C ALA A 152 2.76 2.70 3.42
#